data_AF-A0A7K8MQD1-F1
#
_entry.id   AF-A0A7K8MQD1-F1
#
_cell.length_a   1.000
_cell.length_b   1.000
_cell.length_c   1.000
_cell.angle_alpha   90.00
_cell.angle_beta   90.00
_cell.angle_gamma   90.00
#
_symmetry.space_group_name_H-M   'P 1'
#
loop_
_entity.id
_entity.type
_entity.pdbx_description
1 polymer ?
#
loop_
_entity_poly.entity_id
_entity_poly.type
_entity_poly.pdbx_seq_one_letter_code
_entity_poly.pdbx_strand_id
1 'polypeptide(L)'
;RIYRYQMHDYAFSSNERLLHALGGNDFTRLLNQTIDEAMQKAGFSQKFINEVVCPAMRVNYGQGVTVNGFVGAVSLAGVQSGLWSVKGGNKLVCSGLIYSSKAEVIPGTVVSIEPKIRPRPGGDPVKLYQVTYNTSSGLTGDTYDIVVIAAPLGRRMANITFRNFDPPIPEFPNPYHQTVTTLVHGRLNASFFGYRDPQAFHFGAVFTTDNPKLFINSLGVVSPVGDASAGGKLPLQSAVWKVFSKEVLTKEQLNLLFSSYDSVKVKPWLAYPQYSPPEKCPPIILHEQLYYLNGLERAASAMEMSAIAARNAALLAFHRWHGHSTSIDQEDLHEKLKTEL
;
A
#
# COMPACT_ATOMS: atom_id res chain seq x y z
N ARG A 1 -15.16 8.94 6.55
CA ARG A 1 -14.86 9.55 7.88
C ARG A 1 -13.50 10.22 7.89
N ILE A 2 -12.40 9.49 7.66
CA ILE A 2 -11.03 10.06 7.74
C ILE A 2 -10.83 11.34 6.90
N TYR A 3 -11.31 11.38 5.66
CA TYR A 3 -11.23 12.58 4.84
C TYR A 3 -11.90 13.80 5.45
N ARG A 4 -13.06 13.61 6.09
CA ARG A 4 -13.77 14.69 6.77
C ARG A 4 -12.94 15.20 7.95
N TYR A 5 -12.35 14.30 8.73
CA TYR A 5 -11.50 14.68 9.87
C TYR A 5 -10.27 15.47 9.39
N GLN A 6 -9.57 14.97 8.38
CA GLN A 6 -8.39 15.64 7.83
C GLN A 6 -8.72 16.93 7.05
N MET A 7 -9.97 17.12 6.62
CA MET A 7 -10.46 18.40 6.07
C MET A 7 -10.73 19.46 7.13
N HIS A 8 -10.98 19.05 8.38
CA HIS A 8 -11.09 19.95 9.53
C HIS A 8 -9.80 19.92 10.35
N ASP A 9 -8.68 19.64 9.68
CA ASP A 9 -7.33 19.59 10.21
C ASP A 9 -7.10 18.63 11.38
N TYR A 10 -7.95 17.64 11.65
CA TYR A 10 -7.64 16.67 12.70
C TYR A 10 -6.54 15.68 12.28
N ALA A 11 -5.61 15.41 13.19
CA ALA A 11 -4.48 14.50 13.02
C ALA A 11 -4.41 13.45 14.13
N PHE A 12 -3.67 12.37 13.89
CA PHE A 12 -3.54 11.23 14.79
C PHE A 12 -2.06 10.92 15.04
N SER A 13 -1.68 10.73 16.30
CA SER A 13 -0.28 10.47 16.69
C SER A 13 0.17 9.02 16.45
N SER A 14 -0.78 8.10 16.32
CA SER A 14 -0.53 6.69 15.99
C SER A 14 -1.50 6.15 14.95
N ASN A 15 -1.09 5.06 14.29
CA ASN A 15 -1.93 4.37 13.30
C ASN A 15 -3.16 3.75 13.98
N GLU A 16 -3.00 3.24 15.20
CA GLU A 16 -4.09 2.67 15.99
C GLU A 16 -5.11 3.75 16.40
N ARG A 17 -4.67 4.96 16.77
CA ARG A 17 -5.56 6.10 17.06
C ARG A 17 -6.34 6.52 15.81
N LEU A 18 -5.68 6.55 14.65
CA LEU A 18 -6.33 6.83 13.36
C LEU A 18 -7.42 5.80 13.05
N LEU A 19 -7.13 4.51 13.21
CA LEU A 19 -8.11 3.43 13.00
C LEU A 19 -9.24 3.48 14.03
N HIS A 20 -8.93 3.78 15.29
CA HIS A 20 -9.93 3.97 16.33
C HIS A 20 -10.87 5.14 16.00
N ALA A 21 -10.37 6.27 15.49
CA ALA A 21 -11.23 7.38 15.10
C ALA A 21 -12.18 7.03 13.93
N LEU A 22 -11.78 6.09 13.07
CA LEU A 22 -12.59 5.62 11.94
C LEU A 22 -13.77 4.74 12.36
N GLY A 23 -13.56 3.81 13.30
CA GLY A 23 -14.56 2.78 13.63
C GLY A 23 -14.46 2.23 15.05
N GLY A 24 -13.89 2.99 15.98
CA GLY A 24 -13.72 2.64 17.38
C GLY A 24 -12.88 1.38 17.59
N ASN A 25 -13.14 0.71 18.70
CA ASN A 25 -12.47 -0.53 19.09
C ASN A 25 -12.69 -1.69 18.11
N ASP A 26 -13.72 -1.64 17.27
CA ASP A 26 -13.95 -2.68 16.27
C ASP A 26 -12.91 -2.63 15.16
N PHE A 27 -12.50 -1.44 14.73
CA PHE A 27 -11.45 -1.27 13.72
C PHE A 27 -10.07 -1.66 14.24
N THR A 28 -9.74 -1.32 15.49
CA THR A 28 -8.47 -1.76 16.09
C THR A 28 -8.45 -3.27 16.34
N ARG A 29 -9.59 -3.87 16.69
CA ARG A 29 -9.71 -5.33 16.83
C ARG A 29 -9.42 -6.07 15.54
N LEU A 30 -9.74 -5.50 14.37
CA LEU A 30 -9.43 -6.10 13.08
C LEU A 30 -7.92 -6.26 12.82
N LEU A 31 -7.05 -5.56 13.54
CA LEU A 31 -5.60 -5.80 13.49
C LEU A 31 -5.18 -7.08 14.23
N ASN A 32 -6.00 -7.55 15.16
CA ASN A 32 -5.68 -8.61 16.12
C ASN A 32 -6.37 -9.94 15.82
N GLN A 33 -7.21 -9.99 14.79
CA GLN A 33 -7.90 -11.19 14.34
C GLN A 33 -7.78 -11.32 12.82
N THR A 34 -7.86 -12.54 12.33
CA THR A 34 -7.85 -12.82 10.90
C THR A 34 -9.14 -12.34 10.23
N ILE A 35 -9.12 -12.12 8.91
CA ILE A 35 -10.36 -11.83 8.16
C ILE A 35 -11.32 -13.03 8.20
N ASP A 36 -10.79 -14.26 8.23
CA ASP A 36 -11.58 -15.47 8.39
C ASP A 36 -12.41 -15.45 9.68
N GLU A 37 -11.76 -15.26 10.84
CA GLU A 37 -12.43 -15.16 12.15
C GLU A 37 -13.43 -13.99 12.19
N ALA A 38 -13.04 -12.82 11.66
CA ALA A 38 -13.88 -11.63 11.63
C ALA A 38 -15.18 -11.87 10.85
N MET A 39 -15.10 -12.54 9.69
CA MET A 39 -16.25 -12.80 8.84
C MET A 39 -17.11 -13.96 9.37
N GLN A 40 -16.51 -15.00 9.93
CA GLN A 40 -17.28 -16.05 10.62
C GLN A 40 -18.10 -15.46 11.77
N LYS A 41 -17.50 -14.58 12.59
CA LYS A 41 -18.20 -13.88 13.67
C LYS A 41 -19.34 -12.98 13.16
N ALA A 42 -19.20 -12.43 11.95
CA ALA A 42 -20.25 -11.66 11.29
C ALA A 42 -21.33 -12.52 10.62
N GLY A 43 -21.25 -13.85 10.71
CA GLY A 43 -22.26 -14.80 10.21
C GLY A 43 -22.03 -15.29 8.78
N PHE A 44 -20.89 -15.01 8.16
CA PHE A 44 -20.56 -15.55 6.84
C PHE A 44 -20.14 -17.02 6.94
N SER A 45 -20.56 -17.84 5.97
CA SER A 45 -20.18 -19.25 5.92
C SER A 45 -18.71 -19.42 5.50
N GLN A 46 -18.07 -20.48 6.00
CA GLN A 46 -16.71 -20.84 5.57
C GLN A 46 -16.61 -21.03 4.05
N LYS A 47 -17.67 -21.53 3.42
CA LYS A 47 -17.72 -21.69 1.96
C LYS A 47 -17.59 -20.34 1.25
N PHE A 48 -18.34 -19.33 1.69
CA PHE A 48 -18.23 -17.98 1.12
C PHE A 48 -16.82 -17.41 1.32
N ILE A 49 -16.25 -17.59 2.52
CA ILE A 49 -14.89 -17.12 2.82
C ILE A 49 -13.87 -17.80 1.90
N ASN A 50 -13.95 -19.12 1.72
CA ASN A 50 -13.01 -19.87 0.90
C ASN A 50 -13.18 -19.61 -0.61
N GLU A 51 -14.41 -19.47 -1.09
CA GLU A 51 -14.71 -19.39 -2.54
C GLU A 51 -14.80 -17.96 -3.08
N VAL A 52 -15.01 -16.95 -2.22
CA VAL A 52 -15.17 -15.54 -2.64
C VAL A 52 -14.12 -14.64 -2.02
N VAL A 53 -13.95 -14.71 -0.69
CA VAL A 53 -13.04 -13.82 0.03
C VAL A 53 -11.59 -14.19 -0.25
N CYS A 54 -11.22 -15.47 -0.13
CA CYS A 54 -9.87 -15.94 -0.34
C CYS A 54 -9.33 -15.59 -1.75
N PRO A 55 -10.07 -15.81 -2.86
CA PRO A 55 -9.61 -15.37 -4.17
C PRO A 55 -9.41 -13.85 -4.28
N ALA A 56 -10.27 -13.03 -3.68
CA ALA A 56 -10.08 -11.58 -3.63
C ALA A 56 -8.80 -11.19 -2.87
N MET A 57 -8.55 -11.81 -1.72
CA MET A 57 -7.31 -11.63 -0.95
C MET A 57 -6.07 -11.98 -1.77
N ARG A 58 -6.10 -13.11 -2.49
CA ARG A 58 -4.96 -13.59 -3.28
C ARG A 58 -4.68 -12.69 -4.48
N VAL A 59 -5.70 -12.11 -5.10
CA VAL A 59 -5.57 -11.12 -6.19
C VAL A 59 -4.95 -9.82 -5.69
N ASN A 60 -5.44 -9.30 -4.56
CA ASN A 60 -5.09 -7.97 -4.09
C ASN A 60 -3.82 -7.92 -3.24
N TYR A 61 -3.54 -8.98 -2.47
CA TYR A 61 -2.48 -9.01 -1.47
C TYR A 61 -1.57 -10.23 -1.57
N GLY A 62 -1.79 -11.14 -2.52
CA GLY A 62 -0.97 -12.35 -2.68
C GLY A 62 -1.04 -13.35 -1.51
N GLN A 63 -1.96 -13.13 -0.57
CA GLN A 63 -2.10 -13.84 0.70
C GLN A 63 -3.53 -14.37 0.87
N GLY A 64 -3.70 -15.38 1.74
CA GLY A 64 -4.99 -15.99 2.04
C GLY A 64 -5.81 -15.22 3.08
N VAL A 65 -6.73 -15.92 3.73
CA VAL A 65 -7.67 -15.34 4.71
C VAL A 65 -7.14 -15.30 6.15
N THR A 66 -5.89 -15.72 6.35
CA THR A 66 -5.19 -15.67 7.64
C THR A 66 -4.56 -14.30 7.94
N VAL A 67 -4.64 -13.36 6.99
CA VAL A 67 -4.20 -11.98 7.22
C VAL A 67 -5.16 -11.23 8.13
N ASN A 68 -4.73 -10.10 8.70
CA ASN A 68 -5.57 -9.30 9.59
C ASN A 68 -6.88 -8.84 8.90
N GLY A 69 -7.93 -8.72 9.71
CA GLY A 69 -9.27 -8.36 9.25
C GLY A 69 -9.34 -7.00 8.56
N PHE A 70 -8.46 -6.05 8.87
CA PHE A 70 -8.50 -4.72 8.26
C PHE A 70 -7.99 -4.77 6.81
N VAL A 71 -6.89 -5.49 6.55
CA VAL A 71 -6.43 -5.83 5.19
C VAL A 71 -7.55 -6.54 4.42
N GLY A 72 -8.25 -7.47 5.08
CA GLY A 72 -9.41 -8.16 4.51
C GLY A 72 -10.51 -7.20 4.04
N ALA A 73 -10.91 -6.26 4.91
CA ALA A 73 -11.90 -5.25 4.58
C ALA A 73 -11.46 -4.34 3.42
N VAL A 74 -10.19 -3.89 3.42
CA VAL A 74 -9.64 -3.07 2.33
C VAL A 74 -9.60 -3.85 1.01
N SER A 75 -9.21 -5.12 1.04
CA SER A 75 -9.22 -6.00 -0.14
C SER A 75 -10.62 -6.13 -0.74
N LEU A 76 -11.62 -6.40 0.10
CA LEU A 76 -13.00 -6.57 -0.34
C LEU A 76 -13.63 -5.27 -0.84
N ALA A 77 -13.24 -4.12 -0.29
CA ALA A 77 -13.62 -2.82 -0.82
C ALA A 77 -13.10 -2.61 -2.26
N GLY A 78 -12.01 -3.27 -2.64
CA GLY A 78 -11.49 -3.28 -4.02
C GLY A 78 -12.22 -4.20 -5.00
N VAL A 79 -13.21 -4.98 -4.54
CA VAL A 79 -14.02 -5.88 -5.40
C VAL A 79 -15.29 -5.19 -5.90
N GLN A 80 -15.68 -4.06 -5.30
CA GLN A 80 -16.89 -3.34 -5.67
C GLN A 80 -16.85 -2.79 -7.11
N SER A 81 -18.02 -2.63 -7.72
CA SER A 81 -18.16 -1.95 -9.01
C SER A 81 -17.91 -0.44 -8.90
N GLY A 82 -17.62 0.22 -10.01
CA GLY A 82 -17.47 1.68 -10.05
C GLY A 82 -16.06 2.19 -9.69
N LEU A 83 -15.07 1.30 -9.68
CA LEU A 83 -13.67 1.70 -9.59
C LEU A 83 -13.28 2.50 -10.83
N TRP A 84 -12.40 3.48 -10.62
CA TRP A 84 -11.93 4.39 -11.65
C TRP A 84 -10.42 4.35 -11.77
N SER A 85 -9.91 4.90 -12.87
CA SER A 85 -8.47 5.06 -13.10
C SER A 85 -8.22 6.44 -13.70
N VAL A 86 -7.02 6.97 -13.48
CA VAL A 86 -6.60 8.23 -14.09
C VAL A 86 -6.46 8.03 -15.59
N LYS A 87 -7.06 8.89 -16.42
CA LYS A 87 -6.87 8.87 -17.88
C LYS A 87 -5.36 8.90 -18.20
N GLY A 88 -4.87 7.94 -19.00
CA GLY A 88 -3.42 7.77 -19.26
C GLY A 88 -2.68 6.87 -18.25
N GLY A 89 -3.39 6.36 -17.25
CA GLY A 89 -2.93 5.37 -16.27
C GLY A 89 -2.57 5.97 -14.90
N ASN A 90 -2.77 5.18 -13.85
CA ASN A 90 -2.49 5.58 -12.46
C ASN A 90 -1.01 5.92 -12.19
N LYS A 91 -0.09 5.56 -13.10
CA LYS A 91 1.32 6.00 -13.05
C LYS A 91 1.47 7.53 -12.98
N LEU A 92 0.47 8.26 -13.48
CA LEU A 92 0.47 9.73 -13.53
C LEU A 92 0.19 10.38 -12.17
N VAL A 93 -0.33 9.63 -11.18
CA VAL A 93 -0.69 10.17 -9.86
C VAL A 93 0.55 10.76 -9.18
N CYS A 94 1.62 9.98 -9.03
CA CYS A 94 2.83 10.44 -8.34
C CYS A 94 3.50 11.61 -9.07
N SER A 95 3.61 11.55 -10.41
CA SER A 95 4.18 12.64 -11.20
C SER A 95 3.35 13.93 -11.11
N GLY A 96 2.01 13.80 -11.11
CA GLY A 96 1.11 14.94 -10.98
C GLY A 96 1.20 15.59 -9.60
N LEU A 97 1.31 14.79 -8.54
CA LEU A 97 1.50 15.28 -7.17
C LEU A 97 2.83 16.02 -7.00
N ILE A 98 3.93 15.48 -7.54
CA ILE A 98 5.24 16.14 -7.53
C ILE A 98 5.20 17.47 -8.28
N TYR A 99 4.58 17.48 -9.46
CA TYR A 99 4.42 18.72 -10.23
C TYR A 99 3.60 19.76 -9.46
N SER A 100 2.48 19.35 -8.85
CA SER A 100 1.58 20.24 -8.12
C SER A 100 2.18 20.76 -6.81
N SER A 101 3.02 19.98 -6.13
CA SER A 101 3.63 20.40 -4.86
C SER A 101 4.74 21.43 -5.04
N LYS A 102 5.26 21.58 -6.28
CA LYS A 102 6.43 22.40 -6.60
C LYS A 102 7.68 22.00 -5.78
N ALA A 103 7.72 20.74 -5.32
CA ALA A 103 8.83 20.22 -4.56
C ALA A 103 10.09 20.12 -5.43
N GLU A 104 11.24 20.45 -4.86
CA GLU A 104 12.53 20.12 -5.46
C GLU A 104 12.77 18.62 -5.32
N VAL A 105 12.94 17.93 -6.45
CA VAL A 105 13.25 16.50 -6.47
C VAL A 105 14.74 16.33 -6.66
N ILE A 106 15.40 15.79 -5.63
CA ILE A 106 16.82 15.45 -5.68
C ILE A 106 16.95 13.95 -6.03
N PRO A 107 17.47 13.59 -7.21
CA PRO A 107 17.70 12.20 -7.56
C PRO A 107 18.84 11.61 -6.73
N GLY A 108 18.49 10.84 -5.70
CA GLY A 108 19.45 10.18 -4.84
C GLY A 108 18.83 9.22 -3.85
N THR A 109 19.67 8.46 -3.17
CA THR A 109 19.26 7.48 -2.16
C THR A 109 19.75 7.94 -0.79
N VAL A 110 18.82 8.17 0.14
CA VAL A 110 19.15 8.49 1.53
C VAL A 110 19.89 7.32 2.19
N VAL A 111 21.03 7.62 2.82
CA VAL A 111 21.88 6.63 3.50
C VAL A 111 21.91 6.80 5.02
N SER A 112 21.76 8.03 5.51
CA SER A 112 21.69 8.26 6.96
C SER A 112 20.95 9.54 7.32
N ILE A 113 20.38 9.52 8.52
CA ILE A 113 19.74 10.66 9.16
C ILE A 113 20.38 10.83 10.53
N GLU A 114 20.69 12.06 10.93
CA GLU A 114 21.31 12.39 12.22
C GLU A 114 20.74 13.71 12.76
N PRO A 115 20.35 13.80 14.05
CA PRO A 115 19.99 15.07 14.65
C PRO A 115 21.26 15.93 14.86
N LYS A 116 21.16 17.21 14.54
CA LYS A 116 22.21 18.23 14.77
C LYS A 116 21.62 19.36 15.59
N ILE A 117 22.35 19.79 16.61
CA ILE A 117 21.99 20.96 17.41
C ILE A 117 22.81 22.14 16.88
N ARG A 118 22.12 23.16 16.37
CA ARG A 118 22.74 24.40 15.90
C ARG A 118 22.51 25.50 16.94
N PRO A 119 23.57 26.03 17.57
CA PRO A 119 23.44 27.19 18.44
C PRO A 119 22.89 28.40 17.66
N ARG A 120 21.98 29.17 18.27
CA ARG A 120 21.54 30.47 17.74
C ARG A 120 22.01 31.59 18.67
N PRO A 121 22.60 32.68 18.15
CA PRO A 121 22.95 33.83 18.98
C PRO A 121 21.70 34.44 19.62
N GLY A 122 21.66 34.49 20.96
CA GLY A 122 20.59 35.16 21.72
C GLY A 122 19.26 34.42 21.81
N GLY A 123 19.22 33.10 21.51
CA GLY A 123 18.00 32.29 21.65
C GLY A 123 18.30 30.82 21.87
N ASP A 124 17.24 30.02 21.98
CA ASP A 124 17.37 28.58 22.20
C ASP A 124 18.05 27.89 21.00
N PRO A 125 18.89 26.88 21.26
CA PRO A 125 19.51 26.10 20.20
C PRO A 125 18.42 25.40 19.39
N VAL A 126 18.61 25.34 18.07
CA VAL A 126 17.64 24.70 17.18
C VAL A 126 18.14 23.33 16.76
N LYS A 127 17.25 22.35 16.88
CA LYS A 127 17.45 20.99 16.42
C LYS A 127 17.10 20.92 14.94
N LEU A 128 18.03 20.42 14.14
CA LEU A 128 17.88 20.15 12.71
C LEU A 128 18.22 18.68 12.45
N TYR A 129 17.89 18.18 11.27
CA TYR A 129 18.25 16.83 10.84
C TYR A 129 19.17 16.91 9.63
N GLN A 130 20.39 16.42 9.79
CA GLN A 130 21.27 16.15 8.66
C GLN A 130 20.77 14.91 7.94
N VAL A 131 20.40 15.05 6.67
CA VAL A 131 20.07 13.94 5.79
C VAL A 131 21.21 13.77 4.80
N THR A 132 21.88 12.62 4.85
CA THR A 132 22.96 12.26 3.93
C THR A 132 22.39 11.33 2.87
N TYR A 133 22.68 11.61 1.60
CA TYR A 133 22.19 10.84 0.47
C TYR A 133 23.26 10.72 -0.61
N ASN A 134 23.21 9.62 -1.36
CA ASN A 134 24.09 9.35 -2.47
C ASN A 134 23.43 9.76 -3.79
N THR A 135 24.12 10.56 -4.58
CA THR A 135 23.68 11.03 -5.90
C THR A 135 24.62 10.47 -6.99
N SER A 136 24.33 10.75 -8.26
CA SER A 136 25.27 10.45 -9.36
C SER A 136 26.62 11.16 -9.22
N SER A 137 26.67 12.28 -8.49
CA SER A 137 27.88 13.06 -8.24
C SER A 137 28.61 12.67 -6.94
N GLY A 138 28.11 11.66 -6.23
CA GLY A 138 28.68 11.16 -4.98
C GLY A 138 27.83 11.47 -3.75
N LEU A 139 28.44 11.24 -2.59
CA LEU A 139 27.82 11.40 -1.28
C LEU A 139 27.72 12.88 -0.91
N THR A 140 26.53 13.33 -0.54
CA THR A 140 26.26 14.70 -0.08
C THR A 140 25.16 14.70 0.98
N GLY A 141 24.78 15.87 1.48
CA GLY A 141 23.68 15.98 2.41
C GLY A 141 23.32 17.43 2.74
N ASP A 142 22.15 17.60 3.32
CA ASP A 142 21.63 18.90 3.76
C ASP A 142 20.91 18.77 5.11
N THR A 143 20.58 19.92 5.72
CA THR A 143 19.87 20.01 7.00
C THR A 143 18.43 20.45 6.82
N TYR A 144 17.52 19.79 7.54
CA TYR A 144 16.08 20.05 7.47
C TYR A 144 15.50 20.25 8.87
N ASP A 145 14.50 21.13 9.01
CA ASP A 145 13.75 21.28 10.25
C ASP A 145 12.85 20.06 10.50
N ILE A 146 12.20 19.54 9.46
CA ILE A 146 11.27 18.41 9.54
C ILE A 146 11.67 17.37 8.51
N VAL A 147 11.70 16.09 8.92
CA VAL A 147 11.94 14.97 8.01
C VAL A 147 10.74 14.02 8.05
N VAL A 148 10.24 13.69 6.86
CA VAL A 148 9.16 12.73 6.68
C VAL A 148 9.65 11.56 5.82
N ILE A 149 9.57 10.34 6.36
CA ILE A 149 10.01 9.13 5.70
C ILE A 149 8.82 8.41 5.08
N ALA A 150 8.83 8.35 3.75
CA ALA A 150 7.86 7.64 2.92
C ALA A 150 8.41 6.34 2.30
N ALA A 151 9.65 5.97 2.64
CA ALA A 151 10.25 4.71 2.20
C ALA A 151 9.94 3.62 3.22
N PRO A 152 9.56 2.39 2.81
CA PRO A 152 9.35 1.28 3.74
C PRO A 152 10.64 0.99 4.51
N LEU A 153 10.65 1.32 5.79
CA LEU A 153 11.83 1.10 6.64
C LEU A 153 11.99 -0.40 6.87
N GLY A 154 13.18 -0.91 6.51
CA GLY A 154 13.55 -2.31 6.56
C GLY A 154 14.78 -2.57 5.69
N ARG A 155 15.73 -3.38 6.17
CA ARG A 155 17.06 -3.55 5.53
C ARG A 155 17.02 -3.93 4.05
N ARG A 156 15.97 -4.64 3.60
CA ARG A 156 15.79 -5.06 2.19
C ARG A 156 15.12 -4.00 1.31
N MET A 157 14.53 -2.96 1.89
CA MET A 157 13.74 -1.94 1.19
C MET A 157 14.43 -0.57 1.25
N ALA A 158 14.62 -0.03 2.46
CA ALA A 158 15.30 1.24 2.71
C ALA A 158 16.37 1.05 3.77
N ASN A 159 17.63 1.11 3.35
CA ASN A 159 18.80 0.94 4.22
C ASN A 159 19.28 2.30 4.74
N ILE A 160 18.44 2.96 5.55
CA ILE A 160 18.75 4.26 6.16
C ILE A 160 19.33 4.01 7.56
N THR A 161 20.53 4.51 7.81
CA THR A 161 21.16 4.45 9.13
C THR A 161 20.77 5.67 9.97
N PHE A 162 20.09 5.45 11.09
CA PHE A 162 19.80 6.50 12.08
C PHE A 162 21.00 6.63 13.04
N ARG A 163 21.64 7.80 13.07
CA ARG A 163 22.86 8.05 13.87
C ARG A 163 22.55 8.99 15.02
N ASN A 164 23.18 8.76 16.18
CA ASN A 164 23.18 9.67 17.33
C ASN A 164 21.77 10.12 17.80
N PHE A 165 20.78 9.23 17.70
CA PHE A 165 19.46 9.46 18.27
C PHE A 165 19.42 9.00 19.73
N ASP A 166 18.81 9.82 20.57
CA ASP A 166 18.52 9.51 21.97
C ASP A 166 17.06 9.86 22.30
N PRO A 167 16.19 8.87 22.58
CA PRO A 167 16.47 7.43 22.50
C PRO A 167 16.72 6.96 21.06
N PRO A 168 17.36 5.80 20.85
CA PRO A 168 17.53 5.21 19.52
C PRO A 168 16.19 5.00 18.81
N ILE A 169 16.18 5.20 17.48
CA ILE A 169 15.00 4.92 16.65
C ILE A 169 14.68 3.42 16.72
N PRO A 170 13.45 3.02 17.06
CA PRO A 170 13.11 1.62 17.23
C PRO A 170 13.23 0.87 15.90
N GLU A 171 13.80 -0.33 15.93
CA GLU A 171 13.65 -1.28 14.83
C GLU A 171 12.25 -1.91 14.90
N PHE A 172 11.56 -1.98 13.77
CA PHE A 172 10.29 -2.67 13.66
C PHE A 172 10.34 -3.67 12.50
N PRO A 173 9.92 -4.94 12.72
CA PRO A 173 9.83 -5.92 11.66
C PRO A 173 8.88 -5.45 10.57
N ASN A 174 9.37 -5.38 9.34
CA ASN A 174 8.56 -5.03 8.19
C ASN A 174 8.82 -6.03 7.06
N PRO A 175 8.50 -7.33 7.25
CA PRO A 175 8.65 -8.32 6.20
C PRO A 175 7.70 -7.98 5.06
N TYR A 176 8.22 -7.92 3.84
CA TYR A 176 7.43 -7.88 2.61
C TYR A 176 7.57 -9.23 1.91
N HIS A 177 6.52 -9.65 1.23
CA HIS A 177 6.59 -10.80 0.34
C HIS A 177 6.65 -10.33 -1.12
N GLN A 178 7.21 -11.17 -1.97
CA GLN A 178 7.30 -10.91 -3.39
C GLN A 178 5.95 -11.17 -4.07
N THR A 179 5.55 -10.25 -4.94
CA THR A 179 4.53 -10.48 -5.95
C THR A 179 5.14 -10.21 -7.32
N VAL A 180 4.99 -11.17 -8.23
CA VAL A 180 5.40 -11.02 -9.62
C VAL A 180 4.19 -10.71 -10.48
N THR A 181 4.28 -9.62 -11.23
CA THR A 181 3.34 -9.31 -12.31
C THR A 181 3.95 -9.75 -13.63
N THR A 182 3.27 -10.66 -14.33
CA THR A 182 3.64 -11.07 -15.69
C THR A 182 2.56 -10.61 -16.66
N LEU A 183 2.91 -9.68 -17.55
CA LEU A 183 2.04 -9.24 -18.65
C LEU A 183 2.37 -10.04 -19.90
N VAL A 184 1.38 -10.66 -20.51
CA VAL A 184 1.53 -11.52 -21.70
C VAL A 184 0.57 -11.05 -22.78
N HIS A 185 1.10 -10.66 -23.94
CA HIS A 185 0.28 -10.50 -25.14
C HIS A 185 0.21 -11.86 -25.83
N GLY A 186 -0.94 -12.54 -25.76
CA GLY A 186 -1.04 -13.91 -26.23
C GLY A 186 -2.40 -14.56 -26.04
N ARG A 187 -2.48 -15.83 -26.46
CA ARG A 187 -3.69 -16.67 -26.41
C ARG A 187 -3.58 -17.66 -25.27
N LEU A 188 -4.59 -17.68 -24.39
CA LEU A 188 -4.66 -18.69 -23.34
C LEU A 188 -4.78 -20.10 -23.93
N ASN A 189 -4.23 -21.05 -23.21
CA ASN A 189 -4.49 -22.46 -23.42
C ASN A 189 -5.77 -22.85 -22.66
N ALA A 190 -6.92 -22.80 -23.33
CA ALA A 190 -8.22 -23.09 -22.70
C ALA A 190 -8.30 -24.50 -22.10
N SER A 191 -7.57 -25.47 -22.67
CA SER A 191 -7.49 -26.84 -22.17
C SER A 191 -6.90 -26.93 -20.76
N PHE A 192 -5.99 -26.02 -20.39
CA PHE A 192 -5.47 -25.93 -19.02
C PHE A 192 -6.57 -25.66 -18.00
N PHE A 193 -7.61 -24.92 -18.40
CA PHE A 193 -8.78 -24.61 -17.57
C PHE A 193 -9.92 -25.63 -17.72
N GLY A 194 -9.67 -26.76 -18.39
CA GLY A 194 -10.66 -27.83 -18.58
C GLY A 194 -11.61 -27.64 -19.77
N TYR A 195 -11.37 -26.65 -20.63
CA TYR A 195 -12.21 -26.39 -21.81
C TYR A 195 -11.61 -27.08 -23.04
N ARG A 196 -12.36 -28.02 -23.64
CA ARG A 196 -11.95 -28.70 -24.88
C ARG A 196 -12.05 -27.79 -26.10
N ASP A 197 -13.11 -26.98 -26.16
CA ASP A 197 -13.30 -25.96 -27.18
C ASP A 197 -12.80 -24.62 -26.64
N PRO A 198 -11.73 -24.03 -27.21
CA PRO A 198 -11.25 -22.71 -26.82
C PRO A 198 -12.30 -21.61 -26.97
N GLN A 199 -13.28 -21.77 -27.87
CA GLN A 199 -14.35 -20.79 -28.04
C GLN A 199 -15.31 -20.78 -26.86
N ALA A 200 -15.43 -21.86 -26.09
CA ALA A 200 -16.28 -21.90 -24.89
C ALA A 200 -15.67 -21.17 -23.69
N PHE A 201 -14.38 -20.81 -23.74
CA PHE A 201 -13.73 -20.04 -22.68
C PHE A 201 -14.00 -18.53 -22.87
N HIS A 202 -14.93 -18.00 -22.09
CA HIS A 202 -15.36 -16.58 -22.18
C HIS A 202 -14.96 -15.73 -20.96
N PHE A 203 -14.16 -16.26 -20.04
CA PHE A 203 -13.80 -15.57 -18.80
C PHE A 203 -12.69 -14.55 -19.03
N GLY A 204 -12.94 -13.30 -18.65
CA GLY A 204 -11.93 -12.24 -18.66
C GLY A 204 -10.98 -12.28 -17.45
N ALA A 205 -11.27 -13.10 -16.45
CA ALA A 205 -10.45 -13.27 -15.26
C ALA A 205 -10.65 -14.66 -14.64
N VAL A 206 -9.60 -15.18 -14.03
CA VAL A 206 -9.55 -16.42 -13.26
C VAL A 206 -8.86 -16.13 -11.94
N PHE A 207 -9.53 -16.42 -10.83
CA PHE A 207 -9.01 -16.25 -9.48
C PHE A 207 -8.85 -17.61 -8.81
N THR A 208 -7.86 -17.72 -7.92
CA THR A 208 -7.54 -18.99 -7.26
C THR A 208 -7.93 -18.97 -5.80
N THR A 209 -8.39 -20.11 -5.28
CA THR A 209 -8.48 -20.35 -3.85
C THR A 209 -7.10 -20.69 -3.27
N ASP A 210 -7.00 -20.79 -1.95
CA ASP A 210 -5.73 -21.14 -1.32
C ASP A 210 -5.38 -22.61 -1.57
N ASN A 211 -4.40 -22.84 -2.44
CA ASN A 211 -3.87 -24.15 -2.73
C ASN A 211 -2.36 -24.02 -3.01
N PRO A 212 -1.50 -24.65 -2.19
CA PRO A 212 -0.04 -24.52 -2.31
C PRO A 212 0.52 -25.12 -3.60
N LYS A 213 -0.26 -25.96 -4.31
CA LYS A 213 0.15 -26.54 -5.60
C LYS A 213 -0.04 -25.59 -6.78
N LEU A 214 -0.75 -24.47 -6.59
CA LEU A 214 -0.98 -23.49 -7.64
C LEU A 214 0.22 -22.54 -7.76
N PHE A 215 0.69 -22.37 -8.99
CA PHE A 215 1.83 -21.48 -9.30
C PHE A 215 1.39 -20.04 -9.65
N ILE A 216 0.08 -19.78 -9.72
CA ILE A 216 -0.50 -18.44 -9.91
C ILE A 216 -1.48 -18.11 -8.78
N ASN A 217 -1.60 -16.82 -8.50
CA ASN A 217 -2.64 -16.26 -7.63
C ASN A 217 -3.87 -15.86 -8.45
N SER A 218 -3.65 -15.28 -9.63
CA SER A 218 -4.73 -14.88 -10.54
C SER A 218 -4.24 -14.61 -11.95
N LEU A 219 -5.20 -14.56 -12.87
CA LEU A 219 -5.02 -14.24 -14.27
C LEU A 219 -6.19 -13.36 -14.73
N GLY A 220 -5.94 -12.30 -15.50
CA GLY A 220 -7.02 -11.47 -16.02
C GLY A 220 -6.61 -10.54 -17.15
N VAL A 221 -7.57 -10.21 -18.01
CA VAL A 221 -7.38 -9.29 -19.13
C VAL A 221 -7.13 -7.87 -18.61
N VAL A 222 -6.15 -7.19 -19.20
CA VAL A 222 -5.86 -5.78 -18.97
C VAL A 222 -6.39 -4.97 -20.15
N SER A 223 -7.19 -3.95 -19.84
CA SER A 223 -7.67 -2.99 -20.83
C SER A 223 -6.83 -1.70 -20.79
N PRO A 224 -6.63 -1.03 -21.93
CA PRO A 224 -6.00 0.30 -21.98
C PRO A 224 -6.76 1.32 -21.12
N VAL A 225 -6.03 2.25 -20.52
CA VAL A 225 -6.60 3.33 -19.70
C VAL A 225 -6.73 4.61 -20.53
N GLY A 226 -7.87 4.83 -21.18
CA GLY A 226 -8.12 6.09 -21.90
C GLY A 226 -9.18 6.05 -23.00
N ASP A 227 -9.39 4.91 -23.65
CA ASP A 227 -10.30 4.78 -24.80
C ASP A 227 -11.55 3.97 -24.45
N ALA A 228 -12.48 4.62 -23.75
CA ALA A 228 -13.84 4.09 -23.58
C ALA A 228 -14.70 4.22 -24.87
N SER A 229 -14.22 4.98 -25.86
CA SER A 229 -14.90 5.24 -27.14
C SER A 229 -14.76 4.10 -28.16
N ALA A 230 -13.80 3.20 -27.99
CA ALA A 230 -13.76 1.93 -28.72
C ALA A 230 -14.62 0.92 -27.95
N GLY A 231 -15.94 1.02 -28.04
CA GLY A 231 -16.92 0.18 -27.34
C GLY A 231 -16.91 -1.32 -27.69
N GLY A 232 -15.80 -1.86 -28.21
CA GLY A 232 -15.61 -3.29 -28.45
C GLY A 232 -14.74 -3.91 -27.37
N LYS A 233 -15.23 -4.95 -26.69
CA LYS A 233 -14.35 -5.89 -26.00
C LYS A 233 -13.36 -6.42 -27.04
N LEU A 234 -12.07 -6.12 -26.89
CA LEU A 234 -11.04 -6.75 -27.72
C LEU A 234 -11.23 -8.28 -27.64
N PRO A 235 -11.16 -9.01 -28.76
CA PRO A 235 -11.24 -10.47 -28.72
C PRO A 235 -10.21 -11.01 -27.72
N LEU A 236 -10.59 -11.98 -26.89
CA LEU A 236 -9.68 -12.61 -25.92
C LEU A 236 -8.40 -13.16 -26.59
N GLN A 237 -8.47 -13.47 -27.88
CA GLN A 237 -7.36 -13.94 -28.70
C GLN A 237 -6.29 -12.89 -29.00
N SER A 238 -6.56 -11.60 -28.75
CA SER A 238 -5.65 -10.46 -28.93
C SER A 238 -5.51 -9.64 -27.63
N ALA A 239 -5.84 -10.25 -26.48
CA ALA A 239 -5.79 -9.59 -25.20
C ALA A 239 -4.37 -9.55 -24.62
N VAL A 240 -4.14 -8.55 -23.76
CA VAL A 240 -3.00 -8.55 -22.84
C VAL A 240 -3.48 -9.15 -21.52
N TRP A 241 -2.85 -10.22 -21.09
CA TRP A 241 -3.16 -10.92 -19.85
C TRP A 241 -2.18 -10.51 -18.76
N LYS A 242 -2.69 -10.20 -17.58
CA LYS A 242 -1.92 -10.03 -16.35
C LYS A 242 -2.02 -11.28 -15.51
N VAL A 243 -0.88 -11.85 -15.16
CA VAL A 243 -0.76 -12.99 -14.26
C VAL A 243 -0.04 -12.52 -12.99
N PHE A 244 -0.66 -12.74 -11.84
CA PHE A 244 -0.01 -12.56 -10.54
C PHE A 244 0.46 -13.92 -10.03
N SER A 245 1.72 -14.00 -9.60
CA SER A 245 2.35 -15.19 -9.04
C SER A 245 3.32 -14.82 -7.91
N LYS A 246 3.68 -15.80 -7.07
CA LYS A 246 4.70 -15.60 -6.02
C LYS A 246 6.11 -15.49 -6.61
N GLU A 247 6.39 -16.28 -7.63
CA GLU A 247 7.67 -16.34 -8.34
C GLU A 247 7.52 -16.02 -9.81
N VAL A 248 8.65 -15.75 -10.48
CA VAL A 248 8.69 -15.59 -11.93
C VAL A 248 8.26 -16.91 -12.59
N LEU A 249 7.31 -16.82 -13.52
CA LEU A 249 6.81 -18.00 -14.21
C LEU A 249 7.90 -18.63 -15.07
N THR A 250 8.06 -19.95 -14.96
CA THR A 250 8.97 -20.68 -15.86
C THR A 250 8.40 -20.75 -17.27
N LYS A 251 9.25 -21.11 -18.24
CA LYS A 251 8.79 -21.29 -19.63
C LYS A 251 7.72 -22.38 -19.73
N GLU A 252 7.85 -23.44 -18.94
CA GLU A 252 6.90 -24.55 -18.86
C GLU A 252 5.56 -24.06 -18.30
N GLN A 253 5.58 -23.26 -17.22
CA GLN A 253 4.38 -22.66 -16.64
C GLN A 253 3.70 -21.68 -17.61
N LEU A 254 4.47 -20.88 -18.34
CA LEU A 254 3.93 -20.01 -19.39
C LEU A 254 3.29 -20.82 -20.52
N ASN A 255 3.93 -21.89 -20.98
CA ASN A 255 3.39 -22.76 -22.03
C ASN A 255 2.18 -23.59 -21.56
N LEU A 256 2.04 -23.82 -20.25
CA LEU A 256 0.81 -24.38 -19.69
C LEU A 256 -0.35 -23.38 -19.79
N LEU A 257 -0.11 -22.11 -19.45
CA LEU A 257 -1.13 -21.07 -19.44
C LEU A 257 -1.49 -20.53 -20.83
N PHE A 258 -0.52 -20.47 -21.74
CA PHE A 258 -0.66 -19.84 -23.05
C PHE A 258 -0.31 -20.81 -24.17
N SER A 259 -1.20 -20.92 -25.16
CA SER A 259 -0.96 -21.71 -26.36
C SER A 259 -0.01 -21.01 -27.32
N SER A 260 -0.02 -19.67 -27.33
CA SER A 260 0.96 -18.82 -28.01
C SER A 260 1.02 -17.44 -27.36
N TYR A 261 2.15 -16.75 -27.50
CA TYR A 261 2.31 -15.36 -27.06
C TYR A 261 3.38 -14.65 -27.90
N ASP A 262 3.18 -13.36 -28.14
CA ASP A 262 4.09 -12.52 -28.92
C ASP A 262 5.09 -11.79 -28.03
N SER A 263 4.68 -11.43 -26.81
CA SER A 263 5.54 -10.72 -25.86
C SER A 263 5.19 -11.02 -24.41
N VAL A 264 6.22 -10.97 -23.56
CA VAL A 264 6.11 -11.15 -22.11
C VAL A 264 6.88 -10.03 -21.41
N LYS A 265 6.24 -9.34 -20.48
CA LYS A 265 6.86 -8.37 -19.59
C LYS A 265 6.69 -8.81 -18.15
N VAL A 266 7.82 -9.11 -17.50
CA VAL A 266 7.84 -9.53 -16.09
C VAL A 266 8.27 -8.36 -15.22
N LYS A 267 7.63 -8.21 -14.07
CA LYS A 267 8.06 -7.26 -13.05
C LYS A 267 7.84 -7.84 -11.64
N PRO A 268 8.93 -8.18 -10.93
CA PRO A 268 8.88 -8.53 -9.51
C PRO A 268 8.82 -7.27 -8.66
N TRP A 269 8.05 -7.32 -7.56
CA TRP A 269 7.99 -6.27 -6.56
C TRP A 269 7.80 -6.85 -5.17
N LEU A 270 8.38 -6.21 -4.17
CA LEU A 270 7.96 -6.32 -2.78
C LEU A 270 6.75 -5.39 -2.58
N ALA A 271 5.59 -5.84 -3.04
CA ALA A 271 4.39 -5.00 -3.16
C ALA A 271 3.66 -4.80 -1.83
N TYR A 272 3.69 -5.82 -0.96
CA TYR A 272 2.88 -5.83 0.26
C TYR A 272 3.66 -6.41 1.45
N PRO A 273 3.40 -5.90 2.67
CA PRO A 273 3.81 -6.58 3.88
C PRO A 273 3.29 -8.02 3.95
N GLN A 274 4.08 -8.88 4.59
CA GLN A 274 3.60 -10.15 5.10
C GLN A 274 2.80 -9.85 6.38
N TYR A 275 1.51 -10.15 6.34
CA TYR A 275 0.60 -9.95 7.46
C TYR A 275 0.48 -11.23 8.29
N SER A 276 0.46 -11.07 9.60
CA SER A 276 0.28 -12.12 10.59
C SER A 276 -0.25 -11.50 11.88
N PRO A 277 -1.58 -11.52 12.12
CA PRO A 277 -2.15 -11.07 13.38
C PRO A 277 -1.52 -11.78 14.60
N PRO A 278 -1.39 -11.11 15.75
CA PRO A 278 -1.74 -9.72 16.00
C PRO A 278 -0.75 -8.74 15.37
N GLU A 279 -1.28 -7.68 14.75
CA GLU A 279 -0.47 -6.64 14.12
C GLU A 279 -0.21 -5.46 15.06
N LYS A 280 1.03 -4.98 15.06
CA LYS A 280 1.41 -3.71 15.68
C LYS A 280 1.96 -2.79 14.61
N CYS A 281 1.36 -1.61 14.44
CA CYS A 281 1.84 -0.68 13.44
C CYS A 281 3.11 0.03 13.94
N PRO A 282 4.10 0.27 13.06
CA PRO A 282 5.21 1.14 13.37
C PRO A 282 4.73 2.52 13.81
N PRO A 283 5.46 3.19 14.71
CA PRO A 283 5.09 4.53 15.16
C PRO A 283 5.15 5.54 14.01
N ILE A 284 4.19 6.48 14.00
CA ILE A 284 4.19 7.60 13.06
C ILE A 284 5.26 8.62 13.44
N ILE A 285 5.40 8.91 14.74
CA ILE A 285 6.42 9.83 15.26
C ILE A 285 7.64 9.00 15.66
N LEU A 286 8.74 9.15 14.93
CA LEU A 286 10.01 8.50 15.26
C LEU A 286 10.86 9.37 16.20
N HIS A 287 10.76 10.69 16.07
CA HIS A 287 11.39 11.70 16.92
C HIS A 287 10.59 13.02 16.79
N GLU A 288 10.90 14.03 17.60
CA GLU A 288 10.18 15.31 17.75
C GLU A 288 9.63 15.93 16.43
N GLN A 289 10.43 15.87 15.36
CA GLN A 289 10.13 16.39 14.01
C GLN A 289 10.55 15.38 12.91
N LEU A 290 10.59 14.09 13.26
CA LEU A 290 10.87 12.99 12.35
C LEU A 290 9.68 12.04 12.30
N TYR A 291 9.06 11.91 11.12
CA TYR A 291 7.82 11.15 10.94
C TYR A 291 8.03 9.98 9.97
N TYR A 292 7.32 8.87 10.19
CA TYR A 292 7.28 7.69 9.33
C TYR A 292 5.84 7.35 8.92
N LEU A 293 5.50 7.60 7.65
CA LEU A 293 4.12 7.46 7.17
C LEU A 293 3.81 6.04 6.67
N ASN A 294 4.79 5.31 6.13
CA ASN A 294 4.55 3.95 5.62
C ASN A 294 4.30 2.91 6.73
N GLY A 295 4.36 3.31 8.00
CA GLY A 295 3.90 2.48 9.11
C GLY A 295 2.45 2.03 8.94
N LEU A 296 1.61 2.86 8.30
CA LEU A 296 0.20 2.54 8.05
C LEU A 296 0.01 1.34 7.10
N GLU A 297 1.01 0.99 6.28
CA GLU A 297 0.93 -0.18 5.40
C GLU A 297 0.80 -1.51 6.16
N ARG A 298 1.21 -1.55 7.43
CA ARG A 298 0.98 -2.71 8.34
C ARG A 298 -0.49 -2.87 8.70
N ALA A 299 -1.27 -1.79 8.73
CA ALA A 299 -2.72 -1.88 8.88
C ALA A 299 -3.36 -2.34 7.56
N ALA A 300 -3.01 -1.69 6.45
CA ALA A 300 -3.29 -2.15 5.09
C ALA A 300 -2.47 -1.32 4.09
N SER A 301 -1.92 -1.98 3.07
CA SER A 301 -1.21 -1.29 1.98
C SER A 301 -2.15 -1.07 0.79
N ALA A 302 -2.29 0.19 0.38
CA ALA A 302 -2.99 0.66 -0.82
C ALA A 302 -2.59 2.11 -1.08
N MET A 303 -2.70 2.60 -2.32
CA MET A 303 -2.40 4.00 -2.66
C MET A 303 -3.19 4.99 -1.78
N GLU A 304 -4.45 4.66 -1.50
CA GLU A 304 -5.33 5.44 -0.64
C GLU A 304 -4.79 5.56 0.79
N MET A 305 -4.28 4.45 1.33
CA MET A 305 -3.68 4.42 2.68
C MET A 305 -2.42 5.29 2.71
N SER A 306 -1.59 5.27 1.66
CA SER A 306 -0.44 6.17 1.54
C SER A 306 -0.85 7.64 1.52
N ALA A 307 -1.93 7.99 0.81
CA ALA A 307 -2.46 9.36 0.78
C ALA A 307 -3.00 9.81 2.16
N ILE A 308 -3.75 8.94 2.84
CA ILE A 308 -4.25 9.18 4.21
C ILE A 308 -3.07 9.39 5.17
N ALA A 309 -2.06 8.52 5.12
CA ALA A 309 -0.88 8.61 5.98
C ALA A 309 -0.08 9.90 5.72
N ALA A 310 0.11 10.27 4.45
CA ALA A 310 0.83 11.49 4.08
C ALA A 310 0.10 12.74 4.58
N ARG A 311 -1.22 12.82 4.40
CA ARG A 311 -2.02 13.94 4.92
C ARG A 311 -1.99 13.99 6.44
N ASN A 312 -2.05 12.84 7.11
CA ASN A 312 -1.94 12.78 8.57
C ASN A 312 -0.58 13.30 9.05
N ALA A 313 0.53 12.85 8.44
CA ALA A 313 1.88 13.29 8.80
C ALA A 313 2.07 14.80 8.58
N ALA A 314 1.54 15.36 7.48
CA ALA A 314 1.59 16.80 7.23
C ALA A 314 0.82 17.61 8.28
N LEU A 315 -0.40 17.20 8.62
CA LEU A 315 -1.20 17.86 9.67
C LEU A 315 -0.54 17.72 11.04
N LEU A 316 -0.01 16.54 11.36
CA LEU A 316 0.68 16.29 12.63
C LEU A 316 1.93 17.17 12.77
N ALA A 317 2.71 17.29 11.70
CA ALA A 317 3.86 18.19 11.64
C ALA A 317 3.45 19.65 11.83
N PHE A 318 2.40 20.11 11.12
CA PHE A 318 1.86 21.46 11.24
C PHE A 318 1.41 21.78 12.68
N HIS A 319 0.58 20.93 13.28
CA HIS A 319 0.06 21.17 14.63
C HIS A 319 1.17 21.17 15.68
N ARG A 320 2.12 20.26 15.58
CA ARG A 320 3.25 20.23 16.52
C ARG A 320 4.17 21.44 16.35
N TRP A 321 4.36 21.91 15.12
CA TRP A 321 5.15 23.11 14.83
C TRP A 321 4.52 24.39 15.40
N HIS A 322 3.18 24.49 15.36
CA HIS A 322 2.43 25.65 15.86
C HIS A 322 1.89 25.51 17.28
N GLY A 323 2.11 24.37 17.96
CA GLY A 323 1.61 24.12 19.31
C GLY A 323 0.10 23.86 19.40
N HIS A 324 -0.56 23.47 18.30
CA HIS A 324 -2.00 23.21 18.23
C HIS A 324 -2.35 21.76 18.66
N SER A 325 -2.13 21.43 19.94
CA SER A 325 -2.33 20.07 20.44
C SER A 325 -3.79 19.61 20.44
N THR A 326 -4.77 20.52 20.49
CA THR A 326 -6.21 20.20 20.56
C THR A 326 -6.75 19.52 19.29
N SER A 327 -6.03 19.63 18.17
CA SER A 327 -6.42 18.99 16.90
C SER A 327 -5.77 17.62 16.72
N ILE A 328 -4.97 17.15 17.68
CA ILE A 328 -4.29 15.85 17.65
C ILE A 328 -5.01 14.87 18.58
N ASP A 329 -5.34 13.68 18.08
CA ASP A 329 -5.99 12.59 18.82
C ASP A 329 -7.30 12.98 19.51
N GLN A 330 -7.99 13.99 18.97
CA GLN A 330 -9.30 14.42 19.47
C GLN A 330 -10.30 13.25 19.40
N GLU A 331 -10.96 12.99 20.53
CA GLU A 331 -12.02 11.97 20.64
C GLU A 331 -13.38 12.53 20.21
N ASP A 332 -14.34 11.64 19.96
CA ASP A 332 -15.73 11.94 19.60
C ASP A 332 -15.94 12.86 18.38
N LEU A 333 -14.97 12.86 17.46
CA LEU A 333 -14.99 13.66 16.22
C LEU A 333 -16.25 13.45 15.37
N HIS A 334 -16.80 12.24 15.35
CA HIS A 334 -17.99 11.94 14.56
C HIS A 334 -19.22 12.71 15.08
N GLU A 335 -19.40 12.78 16.40
CA GLU A 335 -20.52 13.53 16.97
C GLU A 335 -20.26 15.04 16.92
N LYS A 336 -19.04 15.48 17.22
CA LYS A 336 -18.66 16.90 17.14
C LYS A 336 -18.90 17.49 15.75
N LEU A 337 -18.47 16.79 14.70
CA LEU A 337 -18.64 17.28 13.34
C LEU A 337 -20.09 17.20 12.86
N LYS A 338 -20.93 16.31 13.39
CA LYS A 338 -22.37 16.34 13.07
C LYS A 338 -23.03 17.62 13.58
N THR A 339 -22.60 18.12 14.74
CA THR A 339 -23.18 19.33 15.35
C THR A 339 -22.69 20.64 14.74
N GLU A 340 -21.63 20.60 13.94
CA GLU A 340 -21.05 21.78 13.27
C GLU A 340 -21.61 22.01 11.83
N LEU A 341 -22.53 21.15 11.37
CA LEU A 341 -23.29 21.30 10.09
C LEU A 341 -24.76 21.58 10.36
#